data_AF-A0A1H5GJ16-F1
#
_entry.id   AF-A0A1H5GJ16-F1
#
_cell.length_a   1.000
_cell.length_b   1.000
_cell.length_c   1.000
_cell.angle_alpha   90.00
_cell.angle_beta   90.00
_cell.angle_gamma   90.00
#
_symmetry.space_group_name_H-M   'P 1'
#
loop_
_entity.id
_entity.type
_entity.pdbx_description
1 polymer ?
#
loop_
_entity_poly.entity_id
_entity_poly.type
_entity_poly.pdbx_seq_one_letter_code
_entity_poly.pdbx_strand_id
1 'polypeptide(L)'
;MGDVQGMLAAARSLLGTTEHPPGSNRNVVTKWYGFTGPWCDMAVSYVAAHSDNLSATGGKYALTTAHARAFQKKGRWHYGIGGIRPGDIVFFDWSGSRSIGAIDHVGIVEAVHSNRTITTLEGNTSNAFRRRLRGSSCVVGYGRPAYQGGSAPMPSGDGILRQGAKGKAVSTLQKNLNTVQKAGLTVDGEFGPATQKAVRTFQGAHHLPVDGEFGPQSAAMMKAALAGKQAPIRPRALVAAPGTLVVDGVFGPATCAALQRTLDSREQAGLEVDGAFGPLTVTALQKYLKVTADGIVGPKTVTALQNHLAAPAGGEWDAATTRALQKALNAGTF
;
A
#
# COMPACT_ATOMS: atom_id res chain seq x y z
N MET A 1 25.47 1.20 -11.42
CA MET A 1 24.08 0.89 -11.02
C MET A 1 23.92 1.53 -9.65
N GLY A 2 22.82 2.19 -9.36
CA GLY A 2 22.63 2.84 -8.08
C GLY A 2 22.34 1.84 -6.96
N ASP A 3 22.37 2.35 -5.74
CA ASP A 3 21.87 1.64 -4.56
C ASP A 3 20.45 2.09 -4.19
N VAL A 4 19.89 1.44 -3.18
CA VAL A 4 18.54 1.76 -2.69
C VAL A 4 18.46 3.14 -2.02
N GLN A 5 19.53 3.61 -1.39
CA GLN A 5 19.52 4.90 -0.70
C GLN A 5 19.48 6.06 -1.69
N GLY A 6 20.22 5.97 -2.78
CA GLY A 6 20.16 6.89 -3.92
C GLY A 6 18.76 6.94 -4.52
N MET A 7 18.10 5.78 -4.70
CA MET A 7 16.71 5.74 -5.18
C MET A 7 15.78 6.53 -4.26
N LEU A 8 15.84 6.26 -2.95
CA LEU A 8 14.95 6.91 -1.99
C LEU A 8 15.26 8.41 -1.82
N ALA A 9 16.53 8.80 -1.89
CA ALA A 9 16.94 10.20 -1.87
C ALA A 9 16.40 10.97 -3.08
N ALA A 10 16.56 10.42 -4.29
CA ALA A 10 16.02 11.02 -5.52
C ALA A 10 14.48 11.05 -5.54
N ALA A 11 13.81 10.06 -4.93
CA ALA A 11 12.36 10.11 -4.77
C ALA A 11 11.94 11.22 -3.80
N ARG A 12 12.63 11.37 -2.66
CA ARG A 12 12.32 12.41 -1.66
C ARG A 12 12.52 13.81 -2.21
N SER A 13 13.52 14.03 -3.07
CA SER A 13 13.77 15.36 -3.67
C SER A 13 12.64 15.84 -4.58
N LEU A 14 11.75 14.94 -5.04
CA LEU A 14 10.58 15.31 -5.82
C LEU A 14 9.36 15.68 -4.97
N LEU A 15 9.37 15.44 -3.65
CA LEU A 15 8.21 15.73 -2.80
C LEU A 15 7.72 17.18 -2.95
N GLY A 16 6.43 17.33 -3.22
CA GLY A 16 5.82 18.63 -3.47
C GLY A 16 5.87 19.10 -4.93
N THR A 17 6.54 18.38 -5.83
CA THR A 17 6.49 18.67 -7.28
C THR A 17 5.05 18.56 -7.77
N THR A 18 4.54 19.64 -8.36
CA THR A 18 3.18 19.75 -8.91
C THR A 18 3.19 19.91 -10.43
N GLU A 19 2.01 19.84 -11.03
CA GLU A 19 1.79 20.16 -12.45
C GLU A 19 1.59 21.66 -12.68
N HIS A 20 2.06 22.14 -13.84
CA HIS A 20 1.91 23.53 -14.26
C HIS A 20 1.46 23.62 -15.74
N PRO A 21 0.21 24.06 -16.01
CA PRO A 21 -0.83 24.40 -15.04
C PRO A 21 -1.38 23.17 -14.28
N PRO A 22 -2.08 23.33 -13.14
CA PRO A 22 -2.67 22.20 -12.41
C PRO A 22 -3.58 21.32 -13.29
N GLY A 23 -3.43 20.00 -13.21
CA GLY A 23 -4.19 19.03 -14.01
C GLY A 23 -3.68 18.82 -15.44
N SER A 24 -2.60 19.49 -15.83
CA SER A 24 -2.05 19.39 -17.19
C SER A 24 -1.15 18.19 -17.42
N ASN A 25 -0.75 17.46 -16.36
CA ASN A 25 0.35 16.50 -16.39
C ASN A 25 1.71 17.09 -16.83
N ARG A 26 1.89 18.42 -16.87
CA ARG A 26 3.15 19.05 -17.27
C ARG A 26 3.99 19.39 -16.05
N ASN A 27 5.17 18.79 -15.94
CA ASN A 27 6.14 19.06 -14.89
C ASN A 27 7.55 18.63 -15.33
N VAL A 28 8.52 18.67 -14.41
CA VAL A 28 9.90 18.26 -14.67
C VAL A 28 10.02 16.78 -15.10
N VAL A 29 9.16 15.90 -14.58
CA VAL A 29 9.16 14.47 -14.90
C VAL A 29 8.69 14.26 -16.34
N THR A 30 7.53 14.79 -16.72
CA THR A 30 6.99 14.61 -18.08
C THR A 30 7.82 15.34 -19.14
N LYS A 31 8.42 16.47 -18.78
CA LYS A 31 9.41 17.17 -19.62
C LYS A 31 10.65 16.29 -19.88
N TRP A 32 11.27 15.74 -18.83
CA TRP A 32 12.40 14.81 -18.99
C TRP A 32 12.00 13.55 -19.75
N TYR A 33 10.78 13.07 -19.53
CA TYR A 33 10.31 11.86 -20.19
C TYR A 33 10.14 12.08 -21.70
N GLY A 34 9.79 13.29 -22.13
CA GLY A 34 9.45 13.63 -23.51
C GLY A 34 8.01 13.26 -23.89
N PHE A 35 7.16 13.01 -22.88
CA PHE A 35 5.76 12.62 -23.06
C PHE A 35 4.92 13.23 -21.94
N THR A 36 3.80 13.87 -22.31
CA THR A 36 2.85 14.46 -21.36
C THR A 36 1.65 13.54 -21.19
N GLY A 37 1.40 13.10 -19.97
CA GLY A 37 0.30 12.20 -19.60
C GLY A 37 0.42 11.78 -18.14
N PRO A 38 -0.44 10.89 -17.63
CA PRO A 38 -0.38 10.41 -16.25
C PRO A 38 1.02 9.92 -15.90
N TRP A 39 1.64 10.54 -14.89
CA TRP A 39 3.09 10.48 -14.71
C TRP A 39 3.54 9.69 -13.48
N CYS A 40 2.69 8.82 -12.94
CA CYS A 40 3.02 7.98 -11.79
C CYS A 40 4.23 7.06 -12.06
N ASP A 41 4.22 6.33 -13.18
CA ASP A 41 5.31 5.42 -13.52
C ASP A 41 6.49 6.12 -14.22
N MET A 42 6.18 7.22 -14.93
CA MET A 42 7.21 8.13 -15.43
C MET A 42 8.04 8.70 -14.28
N ALA A 43 7.43 8.98 -13.12
CA ALA A 43 8.14 9.43 -11.93
C ALA A 43 9.06 8.36 -11.37
N VAL A 44 8.64 7.09 -11.31
CA VAL A 44 9.52 5.98 -10.92
C VAL A 44 10.73 5.89 -11.86
N SER A 45 10.49 6.02 -13.16
CA SER A 45 11.56 6.03 -14.18
C SER A 45 12.49 7.22 -14.05
N TYR A 46 11.94 8.41 -13.78
CA TYR A 46 12.72 9.63 -13.55
C TYR A 46 13.61 9.47 -12.34
N VAL A 47 13.05 9.05 -11.19
CA VAL A 47 13.82 8.80 -9.97
C VAL A 47 14.93 7.80 -10.23
N ALA A 48 14.61 6.68 -10.89
CA ALA A 48 15.59 5.65 -11.21
C ALA A 48 16.72 6.18 -12.11
N ALA A 49 16.41 7.02 -13.10
CA ALA A 49 17.42 7.62 -13.96
C ALA A 49 18.32 8.62 -13.21
N HIS A 50 17.77 9.38 -12.27
CA HIS A 50 18.49 10.39 -11.48
C HIS A 50 19.17 9.82 -10.23
N SER A 51 19.20 8.49 -10.11
CA SER A 51 19.91 7.78 -9.04
C SER A 51 20.69 6.57 -9.58
N ASP A 52 21.03 6.54 -10.87
CA ASP A 52 21.73 5.44 -11.56
C ASP A 52 21.06 4.06 -11.48
N ASN A 53 19.76 4.03 -11.19
CA ASN A 53 18.94 2.83 -10.96
C ASN A 53 18.05 2.41 -12.14
N LEU A 54 18.13 3.08 -13.29
CA LEU A 54 17.25 2.79 -14.42
C LEU A 54 17.37 1.34 -14.92
N SER A 55 18.59 0.76 -14.92
CA SER A 55 18.77 -0.66 -15.24
C SER A 55 18.24 -1.58 -14.14
N ALA A 56 18.30 -1.15 -12.87
CA ALA A 56 17.84 -1.92 -11.72
C ALA A 56 16.31 -2.07 -11.73
N THR A 57 15.56 -1.00 -12.05
CA THR A 57 14.10 -1.05 -12.26
C THR A 57 13.73 -1.73 -13.58
N GLY A 58 14.68 -1.85 -14.50
CA GLY A 58 14.55 -2.65 -15.71
C GLY A 58 14.28 -1.84 -16.97
N GLY A 59 14.38 -0.51 -16.89
CA GLY A 59 14.22 0.41 -18.00
C GLY A 59 13.34 1.62 -17.66
N LYS A 60 13.02 2.38 -18.70
CA LYS A 60 12.12 3.53 -18.66
C LYS A 60 10.68 3.07 -18.99
N TYR A 61 9.74 3.32 -18.09
CA TYR A 61 8.33 2.95 -18.19
C TYR A 61 7.41 4.15 -17.93
N ALA A 62 6.32 4.22 -18.70
CA ALA A 62 5.19 5.13 -18.46
C ALA A 62 3.89 4.36 -18.15
N LEU A 63 3.82 3.09 -18.52
CA LEU A 63 2.66 2.22 -18.34
C LEU A 63 2.92 1.23 -17.19
N THR A 64 2.17 1.41 -16.11
CA THR A 64 2.28 0.65 -14.86
C THR A 64 2.23 -0.86 -15.08
N THR A 65 1.29 -1.33 -15.92
CA THR A 65 1.10 -2.75 -16.23
C THR A 65 2.30 -3.35 -16.96
N ALA A 66 2.93 -2.59 -17.87
CA ALA A 66 4.13 -3.03 -18.57
C ALA A 66 5.33 -3.14 -17.62
N HIS A 67 5.48 -2.18 -16.70
CA HIS A 67 6.55 -2.20 -15.70
C HIS A 67 6.39 -3.38 -14.73
N ALA A 68 5.18 -3.63 -14.24
CA ALA A 68 4.88 -4.81 -13.42
C ALA A 68 5.21 -6.13 -14.15
N ARG A 69 4.78 -6.27 -15.41
CA ARG A 69 5.11 -7.45 -16.25
C ARG A 69 6.61 -7.61 -16.48
N ALA A 70 7.35 -6.51 -16.56
CA ALA A 70 8.81 -6.57 -16.72
C ALA A 70 9.50 -7.16 -15.48
N PHE A 71 9.08 -6.75 -14.28
CA PHE A 71 9.54 -7.40 -13.05
C PHE A 71 9.16 -8.88 -13.01
N GLN A 72 7.94 -9.22 -13.44
CA GLN A 72 7.48 -10.62 -13.49
C GLN A 72 8.35 -11.46 -14.42
N LYS A 73 8.60 -10.98 -15.66
CA LYS A 73 9.45 -11.66 -16.64
C LYS A 73 10.89 -11.84 -16.16
N LYS A 74 11.41 -10.91 -15.36
CA LYS A 74 12.76 -10.95 -14.79
C LYS A 74 12.85 -11.75 -13.48
N GLY A 75 11.77 -12.41 -13.05
CA GLY A 75 11.73 -13.15 -11.78
C GLY A 75 11.89 -12.27 -10.55
N ARG A 76 11.59 -10.97 -10.66
CA ARG A 76 11.79 -9.95 -9.62
C ARG A 76 10.49 -9.33 -9.13
N TRP A 77 9.38 -10.01 -9.42
CA TRP A 77 8.06 -9.69 -8.91
C TRP A 77 7.75 -10.53 -7.68
N HIS A 78 7.20 -9.92 -6.64
CA HIS A 78 6.82 -10.63 -5.42
C HIS A 78 5.57 -10.03 -4.77
N TYR A 79 5.04 -10.77 -3.81
CA TYR A 79 3.85 -10.45 -3.06
C TYR A 79 4.10 -10.71 -1.57
N GLY A 80 3.18 -10.23 -0.74
CA GLY A 80 3.17 -10.52 0.69
C GLY A 80 4.04 -9.57 1.51
N ILE A 81 3.60 -9.34 2.75
CA ILE A 81 4.15 -8.33 3.66
C ILE A 81 5.52 -8.67 4.24
N GLY A 82 5.88 -9.97 4.33
CA GLY A 82 7.17 -10.40 4.87
C GLY A 82 8.34 -10.16 3.91
N GLY A 83 8.02 -10.04 2.63
CA GLY A 83 8.98 -9.82 1.55
C GLY A 83 9.34 -8.36 1.32
N ILE A 84 8.45 -7.40 1.64
CA ILE A 84 8.58 -5.98 1.24
C ILE A 84 9.83 -5.35 1.86
N ARG A 85 10.54 -4.56 1.07
CA ARG A 85 11.67 -3.76 1.53
C ARG A 85 11.55 -2.32 1.01
N PRO A 86 12.13 -1.34 1.73
CA PRO A 86 12.40 -0.03 1.14
C PRO A 86 13.10 -0.18 -0.22
N GLY A 87 12.69 0.65 -1.19
CA GLY A 87 13.16 0.58 -2.59
C GLY A 87 12.35 -0.36 -3.49
N ASP A 88 11.52 -1.25 -2.96
CA ASP A 88 10.60 -2.01 -3.81
C ASP A 88 9.64 -1.05 -4.53
N ILE A 89 9.32 -1.33 -5.80
CA ILE A 89 8.29 -0.63 -6.56
C ILE A 89 6.96 -1.29 -6.25
N VAL A 90 6.00 -0.57 -5.71
CA VAL A 90 4.66 -1.07 -5.37
C VAL A 90 3.64 -0.67 -6.43
N PHE A 91 2.78 -1.60 -6.81
CA PHE A 91 1.73 -1.38 -7.81
C PHE A 91 0.37 -1.53 -7.17
N PHE A 92 -0.57 -0.68 -7.56
CA PHE A 92 -1.90 -0.61 -6.97
C PHE A 92 -3.03 -0.74 -7.99
N ASP A 93 -4.09 -1.38 -7.56
CA ASP A 93 -5.38 -1.47 -8.24
C ASP A 93 -6.46 -1.04 -7.23
N TRP A 94 -7.08 0.10 -7.51
CA TRP A 94 -8.07 0.73 -6.65
C TRP A 94 -9.40 0.00 -6.66
N SER A 95 -9.73 -0.70 -7.76
CA SER A 95 -10.90 -1.58 -7.82
C SER A 95 -10.75 -2.79 -6.88
N GLY A 96 -9.51 -3.06 -6.46
CA GLY A 96 -9.20 -4.15 -5.54
C GLY A 96 -9.21 -5.52 -6.22
N SER A 97 -9.29 -5.59 -7.56
CA SER A 97 -9.14 -6.85 -8.31
C SER A 97 -7.72 -7.41 -8.17
N ARG A 98 -6.73 -6.58 -7.86
CA ARG A 98 -5.32 -6.95 -7.63
C ARG A 98 -4.72 -7.74 -8.79
N SER A 99 -5.21 -7.47 -10.00
CA SER A 99 -4.68 -8.02 -11.24
C SER A 99 -3.65 -7.06 -11.84
N ILE A 100 -2.58 -7.61 -12.44
CA ILE A 100 -1.62 -6.80 -13.19
C ILE A 100 -2.30 -6.04 -14.34
N GLY A 101 -3.36 -6.59 -14.94
CA GLY A 101 -4.10 -5.92 -16.02
C GLY A 101 -4.92 -4.72 -15.55
N ALA A 102 -5.15 -4.59 -14.25
CA ALA A 102 -5.99 -3.56 -13.64
C ALA A 102 -5.17 -2.59 -12.76
N ILE A 103 -3.85 -2.51 -12.95
CA ILE A 103 -3.01 -1.59 -12.17
C ILE A 103 -3.31 -0.15 -12.58
N ASP A 104 -3.81 0.63 -11.64
CA ASP A 104 -4.10 2.06 -11.77
C ASP A 104 -2.89 2.94 -11.44
N HIS A 105 -2.03 2.48 -10.52
CA HIS A 105 -1.00 3.34 -9.93
C HIS A 105 0.23 2.58 -9.48
N VAL A 106 1.30 3.33 -9.23
CA VAL A 106 2.59 2.81 -8.81
C VAL A 106 3.29 3.79 -7.87
N GLY A 107 4.14 3.28 -6.99
CA GLY A 107 4.97 4.06 -6.09
C GLY A 107 6.26 3.35 -5.73
N ILE A 108 7.11 4.04 -4.96
CA ILE A 108 8.34 3.48 -4.40
C ILE A 108 8.12 3.30 -2.90
N VAL A 109 8.37 2.10 -2.37
CA VAL A 109 8.28 1.83 -0.93
C VAL A 109 9.42 2.56 -0.22
N GLU A 110 9.07 3.46 0.69
CA GLU A 110 10.03 4.18 1.53
C GLU A 110 10.25 3.48 2.87
N ALA A 111 9.19 2.93 3.47
CA ALA A 111 9.25 2.23 4.75
C ALA A 111 8.20 1.13 4.85
N VAL A 112 8.49 0.10 5.65
CA VAL A 112 7.60 -1.02 5.96
C VAL A 112 7.32 -1.02 7.45
N HIS A 113 6.06 -1.11 7.84
CA HIS A 113 5.62 -0.96 9.22
C HIS A 113 5.13 -2.27 9.81
N SER A 114 5.28 -2.44 11.13
CA SER A 114 4.89 -3.65 11.87
C SER A 114 3.38 -3.95 11.81
N ASN A 115 2.56 -2.92 11.58
CA ASN A 115 1.11 -3.03 11.40
C ASN A 115 0.68 -3.49 10.00
N ARG A 116 1.62 -3.91 9.15
CA ARG A 116 1.36 -4.40 7.77
C ARG A 116 0.95 -3.30 6.79
N THR A 117 1.33 -2.05 7.07
CA THR A 117 1.24 -0.93 6.12
C THR A 117 2.62 -0.54 5.60
N ILE A 118 2.64 0.26 4.53
CA ILE A 118 3.86 0.78 3.93
C ILE A 118 3.76 2.30 3.75
N THR A 119 4.88 3.00 3.92
CA THR A 119 5.02 4.38 3.42
C THR A 119 5.56 4.33 2.01
N THR A 120 4.98 5.13 1.11
CA THR A 120 5.32 5.16 -0.32
C THR A 120 5.58 6.58 -0.80
N LEU A 121 6.40 6.70 -1.83
CA LEU A 121 6.71 7.92 -2.57
C LEU A 121 6.13 7.77 -3.98
N GLU A 122 5.18 8.61 -4.34
CA GLU A 122 4.29 8.41 -5.48
C GLU A 122 4.18 9.68 -6.32
N GLY A 123 4.45 9.56 -7.62
CA GLY A 123 4.18 10.62 -8.59
C GLY A 123 2.73 10.63 -9.02
N ASN A 124 2.22 11.79 -9.44
CA ASN A 124 0.85 11.96 -9.91
C ASN A 124 -0.25 11.54 -8.90
N THR A 125 0.02 11.70 -7.61
CA THR A 125 -1.01 11.53 -6.58
C THR A 125 -1.61 12.88 -6.24
N SER A 126 -2.87 13.10 -6.63
CA SER A 126 -3.50 14.42 -6.55
C SER A 126 -2.69 15.48 -7.32
N ASN A 127 -2.30 15.15 -8.56
CA ASN A 127 -1.51 15.99 -9.48
C ASN A 127 -0.17 16.47 -8.91
N ALA A 128 0.41 15.70 -7.97
CA ALA A 128 1.67 16.03 -7.31
C ALA A 128 2.47 14.78 -6.94
N PHE A 129 3.75 14.96 -6.63
CA PHE A 129 4.58 13.91 -6.05
C PHE A 129 4.45 13.94 -4.52
N ARG A 130 3.97 12.85 -3.92
CA ARG A 130 3.57 12.82 -2.51
C ARG A 130 4.07 11.58 -1.80
N ARG A 131 4.19 11.73 -0.48
CA ARG A 131 4.32 10.61 0.45
C ARG A 131 2.92 10.11 0.84
N ARG A 132 2.70 8.79 0.85
CA ARG A 132 1.43 8.17 1.23
C ARG A 132 1.64 7.02 2.20
N LEU A 133 0.68 6.81 3.10
CA LEU A 133 0.56 5.58 3.88
C LEU A 133 -0.43 4.67 3.16
N ARG A 134 -0.02 3.45 2.84
CA ARG A 134 -0.82 2.51 2.07
C ARG A 134 -1.05 1.22 2.86
N GLY A 135 -2.32 0.80 2.92
CA GLY A 135 -2.70 -0.52 3.37
C GLY A 135 -2.47 -1.55 2.27
N SER A 136 -2.39 -2.83 2.65
CA SER A 136 -2.11 -3.90 1.71
C SER A 136 -3.29 -4.28 0.82
N SER A 137 -4.49 -3.71 1.00
CA SER A 137 -5.75 -4.17 0.37
C SER A 137 -5.83 -3.92 -1.14
N CYS A 138 -5.28 -2.80 -1.63
CA CYS A 138 -5.25 -2.43 -3.05
C CYS A 138 -3.91 -2.70 -3.74
N VAL A 139 -2.94 -3.26 -3.04
CA VAL A 139 -1.63 -3.61 -3.62
C VAL A 139 -1.78 -4.78 -4.58
N VAL A 140 -1.45 -4.61 -5.85
CA VAL A 140 -1.35 -5.73 -6.80
C VAL A 140 -0.14 -6.59 -6.44
N GLY A 141 1.02 -5.98 -6.29
CA GLY A 141 2.28 -6.64 -5.94
C GLY A 141 3.44 -5.67 -5.96
N TYR A 142 4.65 -6.22 -5.85
CA TYR A 142 5.89 -5.46 -5.72
C TYR A 142 6.91 -5.93 -6.75
N GLY A 143 7.53 -4.99 -7.45
CA GLY A 143 8.75 -5.22 -8.21
C GLY A 143 9.96 -4.87 -7.36
N ARG A 144 10.87 -5.80 -7.13
CA ARG A 144 12.12 -5.52 -6.39
C ARG A 144 13.19 -5.05 -7.36
N PRO A 145 13.72 -3.82 -7.35
CA PRO A 145 14.88 -3.43 -8.18
C PRO A 145 16.14 -4.24 -7.91
N ALA A 146 17.00 -4.47 -8.93
CA ALA A 146 18.30 -5.12 -8.76
C ALA A 146 19.38 -4.07 -8.49
N TYR A 147 19.33 -3.48 -7.30
CA TYR A 147 20.29 -2.48 -6.84
C TYR A 147 21.73 -3.04 -6.78
N GLN A 148 22.73 -2.18 -7.00
CA GLN A 148 24.13 -2.50 -6.72
C GLN A 148 24.38 -2.59 -5.21
N GLY A 149 25.38 -3.40 -4.80
CA GLY A 149 25.69 -3.64 -3.38
C GLY A 149 24.82 -4.72 -2.71
N GLY A 150 23.94 -5.37 -3.48
CA GLY A 150 23.11 -6.49 -3.04
C GLY A 150 21.67 -6.06 -2.79
N SER A 151 20.80 -6.24 -3.80
CA SER A 151 19.37 -6.30 -3.56
C SER A 151 19.08 -7.43 -2.57
N ALA A 152 18.36 -7.14 -1.48
CA ALA A 152 17.91 -8.18 -0.55
C ALA A 152 17.29 -9.34 -1.36
N PRO A 153 17.65 -10.60 -1.07
CA PRO A 153 17.21 -11.73 -1.86
C PRO A 153 15.69 -11.70 -2.04
N MET A 154 15.22 -12.06 -3.24
CA MET A 154 13.79 -12.24 -3.48
C MET A 154 13.23 -13.15 -2.37
N PRO A 155 12.02 -12.87 -1.84
CA PRO A 155 11.44 -13.74 -0.82
C PRO A 155 11.39 -15.17 -1.37
N SER A 156 11.81 -16.16 -0.57
CA SER A 156 11.87 -17.57 -0.98
C SER A 156 10.52 -18.16 -1.37
N GLY A 157 9.43 -17.45 -1.05
CA GLY A 157 8.12 -17.58 -1.67
C GLY A 157 7.36 -16.27 -1.53
N ASP A 158 6.49 -15.97 -2.49
CA ASP A 158 5.63 -14.78 -2.49
C ASP A 158 4.29 -15.01 -1.75
N GLY A 159 4.13 -16.19 -1.14
CA GLY A 159 2.90 -16.61 -0.47
C GLY A 159 1.75 -16.92 -1.41
N ILE A 160 2.00 -16.98 -2.73
CA ILE A 160 1.03 -17.38 -3.74
C ILE A 160 1.34 -18.81 -4.17
N LEU A 161 0.31 -19.67 -4.18
CA LEU A 161 0.46 -21.02 -4.71
C LEU A 161 0.02 -21.02 -6.17
N ARG A 162 0.91 -21.42 -7.07
CA ARG A 162 0.68 -21.50 -8.52
C ARG A 162 1.31 -22.76 -9.08
N GLN A 163 1.08 -23.04 -10.36
CA GLN A 163 1.60 -24.25 -11.01
C GLN A 163 3.10 -24.45 -10.75
N GLY A 164 3.48 -25.65 -10.32
CA GLY A 164 4.85 -26.00 -9.93
C GLY A 164 5.17 -25.79 -8.44
N ALA A 165 4.33 -25.09 -7.67
CA ALA A 165 4.48 -25.01 -6.22
C ALA A 165 4.32 -26.39 -5.56
N LYS A 166 5.08 -26.64 -4.49
CA LYS A 166 5.04 -27.91 -3.74
C LYS A 166 4.99 -27.70 -2.24
N GLY A 167 4.52 -28.71 -1.50
CA GLY A 167 4.62 -28.80 -0.06
C GLY A 167 3.30 -28.57 0.70
N LYS A 168 3.40 -28.43 2.03
CA LYS A 168 2.26 -28.47 2.96
C LYS A 168 1.18 -27.41 2.66
N ALA A 169 1.57 -26.25 2.15
CA ALA A 169 0.63 -25.20 1.76
C ALA A 169 -0.26 -25.64 0.58
N VAL A 170 0.30 -26.34 -0.41
CA VAL A 170 -0.44 -26.90 -1.54
C VAL A 170 -1.34 -28.04 -1.08
N SER A 171 -0.86 -28.95 -0.23
CA SER A 171 -1.72 -30.00 0.33
C SER A 171 -2.91 -29.43 1.10
N THR A 172 -2.70 -28.32 1.82
CA THR A 172 -3.78 -27.63 2.54
C THR A 172 -4.77 -27.00 1.56
N LEU A 173 -4.30 -26.36 0.49
CA LEU A 173 -5.14 -25.82 -0.57
C LEU A 173 -6.00 -26.90 -1.23
N GLN A 174 -5.41 -28.04 -1.61
CA GLN A 174 -6.11 -29.16 -2.24
C GLN A 174 -7.22 -29.70 -1.33
N LYS A 175 -6.93 -29.90 -0.03
CA LYS A 175 -7.94 -30.28 0.97
C LYS A 175 -9.09 -29.27 1.01
N ASN A 176 -8.77 -27.98 1.12
CA ASN A 176 -9.78 -26.95 1.22
C ASN A 176 -10.65 -26.86 -0.04
N LEU A 177 -10.06 -26.95 -1.25
CA LEU A 177 -10.80 -27.01 -2.51
C LEU A 177 -11.73 -28.25 -2.58
N ASN A 178 -11.28 -29.40 -2.09
CA ASN A 178 -12.14 -30.57 -1.98
C ASN A 178 -13.29 -30.34 -0.99
N THR A 179 -13.05 -29.64 0.11
CA THR A 179 -14.10 -29.31 1.10
C THR A 179 -15.13 -28.33 0.55
N VAL A 180 -14.70 -27.20 -0.01
CA VAL A 180 -15.62 -26.09 -0.34
C VAL A 180 -16.35 -26.27 -1.67
N GLN A 181 -15.79 -27.03 -2.62
CA GLN A 181 -16.38 -27.19 -3.96
C GLN A 181 -16.33 -28.62 -4.51
N LYS A 182 -15.99 -29.62 -3.67
CA LYS A 182 -15.90 -31.04 -4.07
C LYS A 182 -15.02 -31.25 -5.32
N ALA A 183 -13.87 -30.59 -5.36
CA ALA A 183 -12.99 -30.54 -6.54
C ALA A 183 -12.43 -31.90 -7.00
N GLY A 184 -12.48 -32.96 -6.17
CA GLY A 184 -11.99 -34.29 -6.52
C GLY A 184 -10.47 -34.37 -6.71
N LEU A 185 -9.71 -33.46 -6.11
CA LEU A 185 -8.26 -33.40 -6.22
C LEU A 185 -7.60 -34.50 -5.38
N THR A 186 -6.52 -35.08 -5.90
CA THR A 186 -5.56 -35.81 -5.08
C THR A 186 -4.80 -34.81 -4.20
N VAL A 187 -4.60 -35.14 -2.91
CA VAL A 187 -3.88 -34.29 -1.96
C VAL A 187 -2.42 -34.75 -1.89
N ASP A 188 -1.66 -34.47 -2.94
CA ASP A 188 -0.26 -34.85 -3.10
C ASP A 188 0.72 -33.73 -2.69
N GLY A 189 0.21 -32.51 -2.45
CA GLY A 189 1.06 -31.36 -2.18
C GLY A 189 1.78 -30.82 -3.42
N GLU A 190 1.36 -31.21 -4.63
CA GLU A 190 1.88 -30.69 -5.89
C GLU A 190 0.83 -29.84 -6.61
N PHE A 191 1.20 -28.60 -6.94
CA PHE A 191 0.30 -27.70 -7.65
C PHE A 191 0.41 -27.98 -9.16
N GLY A 192 -0.26 -29.04 -9.60
CA GLY A 192 -0.36 -29.43 -11.01
C GLY A 192 -1.53 -28.76 -11.77
N PRO A 193 -1.73 -29.10 -13.05
CA PRO A 193 -2.83 -28.58 -13.88
C PRO A 193 -4.23 -28.79 -13.28
N ALA A 194 -4.45 -29.92 -12.59
CA ALA A 194 -5.72 -30.21 -11.92
C ALA A 194 -5.98 -29.22 -10.77
N THR A 195 -4.98 -28.95 -9.92
CA THR A 195 -5.05 -27.97 -8.84
C THR A 195 -5.30 -26.57 -9.41
N GLN A 196 -4.60 -26.18 -10.49
CA GLN A 196 -4.82 -24.89 -11.16
C GLN A 196 -6.24 -24.74 -11.71
N LYS A 197 -6.76 -25.78 -12.37
CA LYS A 197 -8.14 -25.80 -12.87
C LYS A 197 -9.14 -25.62 -11.72
N ALA A 198 -8.94 -26.33 -10.61
CA ALA A 198 -9.79 -26.20 -9.44
C ALA A 198 -9.73 -24.81 -8.79
N VAL A 199 -8.56 -24.17 -8.75
CA VAL A 199 -8.40 -22.78 -8.31
C VAL A 199 -9.15 -21.83 -9.23
N ARG A 200 -9.05 -22.00 -10.55
CA ARG A 200 -9.81 -21.20 -11.53
C ARG A 200 -11.32 -21.37 -11.36
N THR A 201 -11.80 -22.60 -11.14
CA THR A 201 -13.22 -22.86 -10.85
C THR A 201 -13.66 -22.16 -9.58
N PHE A 202 -12.87 -22.25 -8.51
CA PHE A 202 -13.13 -21.56 -7.25
C PHE A 202 -13.21 -20.05 -7.43
N GLN A 203 -12.24 -19.47 -8.14
CA GLN A 203 -12.21 -18.05 -8.45
C GLN A 203 -13.46 -17.61 -9.24
N GLY A 204 -13.84 -18.36 -10.28
CA GLY A 204 -15.03 -18.07 -11.08
C GLY A 204 -16.32 -18.15 -10.28
N ALA A 205 -16.47 -19.18 -9.43
CA ALA A 205 -17.65 -19.37 -8.59
C ALA A 205 -17.83 -18.27 -7.52
N HIS A 206 -16.74 -17.62 -7.12
CA HIS A 206 -16.74 -16.55 -6.11
C HIS A 206 -16.46 -15.16 -6.69
N HIS A 207 -16.63 -14.98 -8.01
CA HIS A 207 -16.46 -13.70 -8.70
C HIS A 207 -15.09 -13.03 -8.46
N LEU A 208 -14.04 -13.84 -8.29
CA LEU A 208 -12.66 -13.39 -8.24
C LEU A 208 -12.07 -13.35 -9.66
N PRO A 209 -10.99 -12.58 -9.89
CA PRO A 209 -10.19 -12.73 -11.10
C PRO A 209 -9.75 -14.18 -11.29
N VAL A 210 -10.03 -14.73 -12.47
CA VAL A 210 -9.76 -16.13 -12.79
C VAL A 210 -8.38 -16.25 -13.41
N ASP A 211 -7.34 -16.11 -12.59
CA ASP A 211 -5.93 -16.21 -13.00
C ASP A 211 -5.35 -17.62 -12.80
N GLY A 212 -5.93 -18.43 -11.90
CA GLY A 212 -5.43 -19.77 -11.54
C GLY A 212 -4.29 -19.76 -10.52
N GLU A 213 -4.03 -18.62 -9.89
CA GLU A 213 -3.07 -18.49 -8.80
C GLU A 213 -3.80 -18.35 -7.45
N PHE A 214 -3.42 -19.16 -6.46
CA PHE A 214 -4.00 -19.05 -5.12
C PHE A 214 -3.26 -17.99 -4.31
N GLY A 215 -3.65 -16.74 -4.54
CA GLY A 215 -3.14 -15.55 -3.84
C GLY A 215 -4.02 -15.09 -2.67
N PRO A 216 -3.76 -13.90 -2.10
CA PRO A 216 -4.44 -13.39 -0.91
C PRO A 216 -5.98 -13.30 -1.02
N GLN A 217 -6.53 -12.98 -2.20
CA GLN A 217 -7.98 -12.96 -2.42
C GLN A 217 -8.58 -14.36 -2.34
N SER A 218 -7.98 -15.32 -3.06
CA SER A 218 -8.40 -16.72 -3.01
C SER A 218 -8.27 -17.28 -1.59
N ALA A 219 -7.22 -16.91 -0.84
CA ALA A 219 -7.07 -17.30 0.56
C ALA A 219 -8.14 -16.69 1.49
N ALA A 220 -8.44 -15.39 1.33
CA ALA A 220 -9.47 -14.72 2.12
C ALA A 220 -10.87 -15.28 1.82
N MET A 221 -11.17 -15.51 0.54
CA MET A 221 -12.43 -16.14 0.13
C MET A 221 -12.49 -17.59 0.58
N MET A 222 -11.40 -18.36 0.47
CA MET A 222 -11.36 -19.74 0.94
C MET A 222 -11.68 -19.83 2.44
N LYS A 223 -11.13 -18.92 3.24
CA LYS A 223 -11.47 -18.83 4.67
C LYS A 223 -12.95 -18.56 4.91
N ALA A 224 -13.56 -17.68 4.12
CA ALA A 224 -15.00 -17.39 4.23
C ALA A 224 -15.87 -18.57 3.76
N ALA A 225 -15.50 -19.21 2.65
CA ALA A 225 -16.20 -20.38 2.12
C ALA A 225 -16.14 -21.57 3.09
N LEU A 226 -14.98 -21.81 3.72
CA LEU A 226 -14.84 -22.80 4.79
C LEU A 226 -15.71 -22.49 6.02
N ALA A 227 -16.05 -21.22 6.25
CA ALA A 227 -16.97 -20.78 7.29
C ALA A 227 -18.44 -20.70 6.81
N GLY A 228 -18.75 -21.23 5.63
CA GLY A 228 -20.11 -21.22 5.05
C GLY A 228 -20.58 -19.87 4.52
N LYS A 229 -19.67 -18.90 4.33
CA LYS A 229 -20.01 -17.54 3.87
C LYS A 229 -19.73 -17.37 2.38
N GLN A 230 -20.63 -16.68 1.68
CA GLN A 230 -20.51 -16.41 0.24
C GLN A 230 -19.62 -15.21 -0.10
N ALA A 231 -19.38 -14.31 0.85
CA ALA A 231 -18.51 -13.15 0.68
C ALA A 231 -17.29 -13.26 1.61
N PRO A 232 -16.10 -12.78 1.17
CA PRO A 232 -14.92 -12.78 2.03
C PRO A 232 -15.23 -11.96 3.28
N ILE A 233 -14.89 -12.48 4.45
CA ILE A 233 -14.90 -11.69 5.67
C ILE A 233 -13.88 -10.57 5.41
N ARG A 234 -14.36 -9.34 5.17
CA ARG A 234 -13.49 -8.16 5.14
C ARG A 234 -12.65 -8.26 6.42
N PRO A 235 -11.31 -8.30 6.33
CA PRO A 235 -10.50 -8.22 7.52
C PRO A 235 -10.91 -6.92 8.20
N ARG A 236 -11.63 -7.02 9.32
CA ARG A 236 -11.78 -5.90 10.22
C ARG A 236 -10.35 -5.48 10.51
N ALA A 237 -10.01 -4.22 10.22
CA ALA A 237 -8.73 -3.68 10.63
C ALA A 237 -8.60 -4.00 12.13
N LEU A 238 -7.61 -4.82 12.46
CA LEU A 238 -7.38 -5.26 13.84
C LEU A 238 -6.70 -4.09 14.54
N VAL A 239 -7.44 -3.01 14.76
CA VAL A 239 -7.07 -1.99 15.73
C VAL A 239 -7.44 -2.59 17.08
N ALA A 240 -6.47 -2.67 17.98
CA ALA A 240 -6.69 -3.12 19.35
C ALA A 240 -7.88 -2.35 19.97
N ALA A 241 -8.63 -3.06 20.82
CA ALA A 241 -9.67 -2.53 21.68
C ALA A 241 -9.12 -1.38 22.58
N PRO A 242 -9.97 -0.52 23.16
CA PRO A 242 -9.55 0.73 23.78
C PRO A 242 -8.59 0.48 24.95
N GLY A 243 -7.38 1.02 24.82
CA GLY A 243 -6.40 1.12 25.89
C GLY A 243 -5.70 2.47 25.79
N THR A 244 -5.15 2.94 26.91
CA THR A 244 -4.35 4.17 26.96
C THR A 244 -3.22 4.08 25.93
N LEU A 245 -3.14 5.08 25.05
CA LEU A 245 -2.05 5.21 24.08
C LEU A 245 -0.72 5.32 24.82
N VAL A 246 0.31 4.64 24.30
CA VAL A 246 1.69 4.90 24.70
C VAL A 246 2.06 6.30 24.23
N VAL A 247 2.58 7.14 25.11
CA VAL A 247 2.99 8.52 24.80
C VAL A 247 4.45 8.53 24.34
N ASP A 248 4.70 7.96 23.16
CA ASP A 248 6.03 7.79 22.57
C ASP A 248 6.40 8.89 21.56
N GLY A 249 5.43 9.65 21.07
CA GLY A 249 5.63 10.62 19.99
C GLY A 249 5.66 10.00 18.60
N VAL A 250 5.23 8.75 18.46
CA VAL A 250 5.09 8.07 17.17
C VAL A 250 3.63 8.14 16.73
N PHE A 251 3.37 8.81 15.61
CA PHE A 251 2.02 8.94 15.08
C PHE A 251 1.69 7.68 14.29
N GLY A 252 1.31 6.63 15.02
CA GLY A 252 0.98 5.32 14.49
C GLY A 252 -0.54 5.05 14.43
N PRO A 253 -0.91 3.82 14.05
CA PRO A 253 -2.32 3.45 13.86
C PRO A 253 -3.18 3.55 15.10
N ALA A 254 -2.61 3.29 16.29
CA ALA A 254 -3.33 3.45 17.55
C ALA A 254 -3.69 4.92 17.81
N THR A 255 -2.72 5.83 17.64
CA THR A 255 -2.91 7.28 17.76
C THR A 255 -3.92 7.79 16.74
N CYS A 256 -3.82 7.35 15.49
CA CYS A 256 -4.78 7.73 14.43
C CYS A 256 -6.19 7.17 14.70
N ALA A 257 -6.32 5.92 15.14
CA ALA A 257 -7.63 5.35 15.46
C ALA A 257 -8.28 6.04 16.67
N ALA A 258 -7.49 6.42 17.67
CA ALA A 258 -7.99 7.24 18.77
C ALA A 258 -8.47 8.62 18.28
N LEU A 259 -7.68 9.28 17.42
CA LEU A 259 -8.09 10.53 16.78
C LEU A 259 -9.37 10.38 15.96
N GLN A 260 -9.49 9.33 15.14
CA GLN A 260 -10.68 9.05 14.33
C GLN A 260 -11.92 8.88 15.21
N ARG A 261 -11.84 8.12 16.31
CA ARG A 261 -12.95 7.97 17.26
C ARG A 261 -13.38 9.32 17.85
N THR A 262 -12.40 10.12 18.29
CA THR A 262 -12.70 11.44 18.86
C THR A 262 -13.35 12.36 17.83
N LEU A 263 -12.79 12.45 16.63
CA LEU A 263 -13.34 13.29 15.55
C LEU A 263 -14.72 12.83 15.10
N ASP A 264 -14.94 11.51 14.97
CA ASP A 264 -16.25 10.98 14.58
C ASP A 264 -17.32 11.29 15.63
N SER A 265 -16.97 11.19 16.92
CA SER A 265 -17.88 11.52 18.01
C SER A 265 -18.22 13.00 18.12
N ARG A 266 -17.29 13.90 17.72
CA ARG A 266 -17.47 15.36 17.84
C ARG A 266 -18.07 15.99 16.58
N GLU A 267 -17.75 15.49 15.40
CA GLU A 267 -18.14 16.07 14.10
C GLU A 267 -19.18 15.25 13.33
N GLN A 268 -19.58 14.05 13.81
CA GLN A 268 -20.40 13.08 13.07
C GLN A 268 -19.86 12.82 11.65
N ALA A 269 -18.53 12.75 11.54
CA ALA A 269 -17.83 12.75 10.27
C ALA A 269 -18.00 11.45 9.46
N GLY A 270 -18.62 10.41 10.03
CA GLY A 270 -18.83 9.11 9.38
C GLY A 270 -17.52 8.37 9.14
N LEU A 271 -16.54 8.54 10.03
CA LEU A 271 -15.20 7.99 9.85
C LEU A 271 -15.18 6.50 10.19
N GLU A 272 -14.57 5.70 9.30
CA GLU A 272 -14.15 4.35 9.66
C GLU A 272 -12.94 4.43 10.60
N VAL A 273 -12.98 3.70 11.72
CA VAL A 273 -11.88 3.62 12.69
C VAL A 273 -10.90 2.52 12.26
N ASP A 274 -10.11 2.82 11.24
CA ASP A 274 -9.16 1.91 10.60
C ASP A 274 -7.70 2.13 11.03
N GLY A 275 -7.43 3.21 11.78
CA GLY A 275 -6.08 3.60 12.19
C GLY A 275 -5.23 4.15 11.04
N ALA A 276 -5.82 4.53 9.92
CA ALA A 276 -5.13 5.13 8.78
C ALA A 276 -5.41 6.64 8.69
N PHE A 277 -4.35 7.44 8.63
CA PHE A 277 -4.48 8.90 8.54
C PHE A 277 -4.65 9.36 7.09
N GLY A 278 -5.79 8.99 6.51
CA GLY A 278 -6.16 9.31 5.14
C GLY A 278 -6.80 10.69 4.98
N PRO A 279 -7.08 11.12 3.73
CA PRO A 279 -7.63 12.45 3.44
C PRO A 279 -8.97 12.72 4.16
N LEU A 280 -9.84 11.72 4.35
CA LEU A 280 -11.08 11.90 5.12
C LEU A 280 -10.82 12.23 6.59
N THR A 281 -9.86 11.54 7.23
CA THR A 281 -9.44 11.83 8.60
C THR A 281 -8.76 13.20 8.70
N VAL A 282 -7.98 13.60 7.69
CA VAL A 282 -7.36 14.93 7.62
C VAL A 282 -8.41 16.02 7.43
N THR A 283 -9.37 15.85 6.53
CA THR A 283 -10.50 16.77 6.32
C THR A 283 -11.32 16.91 7.61
N ALA A 284 -11.59 15.81 8.32
CA ALA A 284 -12.29 15.86 9.60
C ALA A 284 -11.49 16.61 10.67
N LEU A 285 -10.18 16.36 10.77
CA LEU A 285 -9.30 17.10 11.66
C LEU A 285 -9.29 18.60 11.33
N GLN A 286 -9.22 18.96 10.05
CA GLN A 286 -9.20 20.36 9.61
C GLN A 286 -10.52 21.07 9.90
N LYS A 287 -11.65 20.40 9.69
CA LYS A 287 -12.97 20.92 10.08
C LYS A 287 -13.03 21.17 11.58
N TYR A 288 -12.59 20.19 12.37
CA TYR A 288 -12.52 20.30 13.83
C TYR A 288 -11.64 21.47 14.30
N LEU A 289 -10.46 21.62 13.69
CA LEU A 289 -9.52 22.73 13.94
C LEU A 289 -9.94 24.06 13.31
N LYS A 290 -11.08 24.11 12.60
CA LYS A 290 -11.61 25.29 11.91
C LYS A 290 -10.63 25.93 10.93
N VAL A 291 -9.87 25.09 10.22
CA VAL A 291 -8.99 25.49 9.11
C VAL A 291 -9.53 24.97 7.78
N THR A 292 -8.94 25.42 6.66
CA THR A 292 -9.31 24.93 5.33
C THR A 292 -9.22 23.41 5.24
N ALA A 293 -10.32 22.75 4.90
CA ALA A 293 -10.45 21.30 4.88
C ALA A 293 -10.07 20.70 3.51
N ASP A 294 -8.80 20.84 3.12
CA ASP A 294 -8.25 20.40 1.84
C ASP A 294 -7.78 18.94 1.81
N GLY A 295 -7.85 18.22 2.94
CA GLY A 295 -7.42 16.83 3.08
C GLY A 295 -5.91 16.64 3.04
N ILE A 296 -5.13 17.72 3.17
CA ILE A 296 -3.66 17.74 3.16
C ILE A 296 -3.14 18.31 4.49
N VAL A 297 -2.21 17.59 5.11
CA VAL A 297 -1.53 18.04 6.32
C VAL A 297 -0.38 18.97 5.93
N GLY A 298 -0.69 20.26 5.79
CA GLY A 298 0.31 21.31 5.59
C GLY A 298 0.61 22.11 6.86
N PRO A 299 1.55 23.06 6.82
CA PRO A 299 1.95 23.85 8.00
C PRO A 299 0.79 24.54 8.71
N LYS A 300 -0.22 25.02 7.98
CA LYS A 300 -1.43 25.62 8.57
C LYS A 300 -2.22 24.63 9.43
N THR A 301 -2.44 23.42 8.92
CA THR A 301 -3.11 22.33 9.65
C THR A 301 -2.31 21.96 10.90
N VAL A 302 -0.98 21.87 10.77
CA VAL A 302 -0.09 21.50 11.87
C VAL A 302 -0.02 22.58 12.94
N THR A 303 0.14 23.85 12.56
CA THR A 303 0.12 24.98 13.50
C THR A 303 -1.20 25.06 14.25
N ALA A 304 -2.33 24.85 13.56
CA ALA A 304 -3.63 24.83 14.21
C ALA A 304 -3.76 23.66 15.21
N LEU A 305 -3.26 22.48 14.84
CA LEU A 305 -3.20 21.33 15.75
C LEU A 305 -2.30 21.62 16.97
N GLN A 306 -1.11 22.20 16.76
CA GLN A 306 -0.18 22.55 17.83
C GLN A 306 -0.79 23.57 18.78
N ASN A 307 -1.45 24.61 18.25
CA ASN A 307 -2.16 25.60 19.05
C ASN A 307 -3.29 24.97 19.88
N HIS A 308 -4.08 24.08 19.26
CA HIS A 308 -5.16 23.35 19.96
C HIS A 308 -4.62 22.47 21.10
N LEU A 309 -3.45 21.86 20.88
CA LEU A 309 -2.78 21.00 21.86
C LEU A 309 -1.93 21.76 22.89
N ALA A 310 -1.84 23.09 22.80
CA ALA A 310 -0.88 23.91 23.55
C ALA A 310 0.58 23.42 23.41
N ALA A 311 0.92 22.87 22.24
CA ALA A 311 2.27 22.46 21.87
C ALA A 311 3.01 23.59 21.15
N PRO A 312 4.36 23.60 21.14
CA PRO A 312 5.13 24.58 20.38
C PRO A 312 4.72 24.62 18.90
N ALA A 313 4.29 25.79 18.44
CA ALA A 313 3.79 25.99 17.08
C ALA A 313 4.95 26.18 16.09
N GLY A 314 5.50 25.07 15.59
CA GLY A 314 6.58 25.06 14.60
C GLY A 314 6.11 24.82 13.15
N GLY A 315 4.84 24.46 12.93
CA GLY A 315 4.30 24.15 11.59
C GLY A 315 4.78 22.81 11.02
N GLU A 316 5.65 22.08 11.73
CA GLU A 316 6.05 20.71 11.44
C GLU A 316 5.46 19.73 12.45
N TRP A 317 4.86 18.64 11.95
CA TRP A 317 4.26 17.63 12.82
C TRP A 317 5.35 16.67 13.29
N ASP A 318 5.96 17.04 14.40
CA ASP A 318 7.07 16.32 15.00
C ASP A 318 6.63 15.34 16.11
N ALA A 319 7.62 14.71 16.76
CA ALA A 319 7.36 13.79 17.85
C ALA A 319 6.78 14.49 19.09
N ALA A 320 7.08 15.78 19.32
CA ALA A 320 6.54 16.54 20.45
C ALA A 320 5.05 16.81 20.26
N THR A 321 4.65 17.24 19.06
CA THR A 321 3.25 17.42 18.63
C THR A 321 2.48 16.11 18.79
N THR A 322 3.08 15.00 18.38
CA THR A 322 2.47 13.67 18.53
C THR A 322 2.30 13.27 19.99
N ARG A 323 3.29 13.51 20.87
CA ARG A 323 3.14 13.24 22.31
C ARG A 323 2.02 14.07 22.92
N ALA A 324 1.91 15.35 22.54
CA ALA A 324 0.84 16.22 23.01
C ALA A 324 -0.53 15.68 22.57
N LEU A 325 -0.65 15.24 21.32
CA LEU A 325 -1.86 14.62 20.80
C LEU A 325 -2.22 13.33 21.55
N GLN A 326 -1.25 12.43 21.74
CA GLN A 326 -1.46 11.18 22.48
C GLN A 326 -1.95 11.44 23.92
N LYS A 327 -1.37 12.43 24.60
CA LYS A 327 -1.82 12.85 25.94
C LYS A 327 -3.25 13.39 25.92
N ALA A 328 -3.59 14.27 24.98
CA ALA A 328 -4.93 14.85 24.87
C ALA A 328 -6.00 13.78 24.55
N LEU A 329 -5.69 12.85 23.65
CA LEU A 329 -6.58 11.74 23.31
C LEU A 329 -6.78 10.79 24.50
N ASN A 330 -5.73 10.48 25.25
CA ASN A 330 -5.82 9.67 26.48
C ASN A 330 -6.65 10.35 27.57
N ALA A 331 -6.53 11.68 27.70
CA ALA A 331 -7.24 12.45 28.71
C ALA A 331 -8.68 12.82 28.29
N GLY A 332 -9.09 12.50 27.06
CA GLY A 332 -10.40 12.91 26.51
C GLY A 332 -10.54 14.42 26.32
N THR A 333 -9.43 15.17 26.37
CA THR A 333 -9.41 16.64 26.24
C THR A 333 -9.13 17.11 24.81
N PHE A 334 -8.93 16.17 23.88
CA PHE A 334 -8.78 16.50 22.45
C PHE A 334 -10.08 16.97 21.83
#